data_AF-A0A212JIV0-F1
#
_entry.id   AF-A0A212JIV0-F1
#
_cell.length_a   1.000
_cell.length_b   1.000
_cell.length_c   1.000
_cell.angle_alpha   90.00
_cell.angle_beta   90.00
_cell.angle_gamma   90.00
#
_symmetry.space_group_name_H-M   'P 1'
#
loop_
_entity.id
_entity.type
_entity.pdbx_description
1 polymer ?
#
loop_
_entity_poly.entity_id
_entity_poly.type
_entity_poly.pdbx_seq_one_letter_code
_entity_poly.pdbx_strand_id
1 'polypeptide(L)'
;MEIQGKINTFLDPYSNTANLEKSGEARLKGRASGTPSEGSQGDTVSVSQEAQLLTEARRTAQNTPDVRAEKVEALRTQVSNGTYKPDSKLIAANLVREEPGLFR
;
A
#
# COMPACT_ATOMS: atom_id res chain seq x y z
N MET A 1 -9.34 -6.02 -28.79
CA MET A 1 -8.24 -5.45 -27.99
C MET A 1 -8.37 -6.02 -26.60
N GLU A 2 -7.56 -7.03 -26.30
CA GLU A 2 -7.57 -7.70 -24.99
C GLU A 2 -6.49 -7.05 -24.11
N ILE A 3 -6.94 -6.46 -23.01
CA ILE A 3 -6.05 -5.97 -21.95
C ILE A 3 -5.59 -7.17 -21.12
N GLN A 4 -4.46 -7.77 -21.49
CA GLN A 4 -3.76 -8.72 -20.63
C GLN A 4 -3.09 -7.97 -19.46
N GLY A 5 -3.86 -7.67 -18.42
CA GLY A 5 -3.35 -7.21 -17.14
C GLY A 5 -2.85 -8.40 -16.32
N LYS A 6 -1.54 -8.68 -16.37
CA LYS A 6 -0.89 -9.60 -15.42
C LYS A 6 -0.88 -8.94 -14.04
N ILE A 7 -1.94 -9.13 -13.27
CA ILE A 7 -1.95 -8.84 -11.83
C ILE A 7 -1.02 -9.83 -11.15
N ASN A 8 0.07 -9.33 -10.58
CA ASN A 8 1.01 -10.15 -9.80
C ASN A 8 0.34 -10.58 -8.49
N THR A 9 -0.28 -11.76 -8.47
CA THR A 9 -0.90 -12.44 -7.31
C THR A 9 0.13 -12.89 -6.26
N PHE A 10 1.31 -12.26 -6.18
CA PHE A 10 2.41 -12.75 -5.35
C PHE A 10 2.18 -12.52 -3.85
N LEU A 11 1.33 -11.56 -3.44
CA LEU A 11 1.00 -11.30 -2.04
C LEU A 11 -0.48 -10.88 -1.88
N ASP A 12 -1.39 -11.82 -2.10
CA ASP A 12 -2.80 -11.61 -1.75
C ASP A 12 -3.24 -12.64 -0.68
N PRO A 13 -3.24 -12.24 0.62
CA PRO A 13 -3.47 -13.16 1.74
C PRO A 13 -4.91 -13.68 1.84
N TYR A 14 -5.83 -13.21 0.97
CA TYR A 14 -7.25 -13.59 0.98
C TYR A 14 -7.66 -14.54 -0.14
N SER A 15 -6.74 -14.93 -1.04
CA SER A 15 -7.09 -15.69 -2.25
C SER A 15 -7.48 -17.16 -2.04
N ASN A 16 -7.34 -17.70 -0.83
CA ASN A 16 -7.43 -19.14 -0.59
C ASN A 16 -8.85 -19.66 -0.26
N THR A 17 -9.89 -18.85 -0.41
CA THR A 17 -11.28 -19.27 -0.09
C THR A 17 -11.99 -19.96 -1.26
N ALA A 18 -11.44 -19.94 -2.48
CA ALA A 18 -12.10 -20.51 -3.66
C ALA A 18 -12.10 -22.06 -3.72
N ASN A 19 -11.34 -22.75 -2.86
CA ASN A 19 -11.19 -24.22 -2.91
C ASN A 19 -11.98 -24.98 -1.83
N LEU A 20 -12.75 -24.31 -0.98
CA LEU A 20 -13.40 -24.97 0.17
C LEU A 20 -14.82 -25.49 -0.09
N GLU A 21 -15.47 -25.12 -1.20
CA GLU A 21 -16.86 -25.54 -1.48
C GLU A 21 -17.02 -27.00 -1.96
N LYS A 22 -15.95 -27.73 -2.32
CA LYS A 22 -16.08 -29.04 -2.98
C LYS A 22 -16.01 -30.28 -2.07
N SER A 23 -16.06 -30.14 -0.75
CA SER A 23 -15.95 -31.30 0.18
C SER A 23 -17.14 -31.51 1.14
N GLY A 24 -18.22 -30.72 1.01
CA GLY A 24 -19.35 -30.73 1.95
C GLY A 24 -20.40 -31.84 1.78
N GLU A 25 -20.44 -32.55 0.65
CA GLU A 25 -21.54 -33.47 0.32
C GLU A 25 -21.21 -34.96 0.55
N ALA A 26 -20.74 -35.35 1.74
CA ALA A 26 -20.58 -36.78 2.04
C ALA A 26 -20.76 -37.22 3.51
N ARG A 27 -21.11 -36.31 4.44
CA ARG A 27 -21.14 -36.66 5.89
C ARG A 27 -22.40 -36.22 6.63
N LEU A 28 -23.57 -36.36 6.01
CA LEU A 28 -24.86 -36.10 6.67
C LEU A 28 -25.68 -37.40 6.81
N LYS A 29 -25.17 -38.36 7.58
CA LYS A 29 -26.02 -39.41 8.18
C LYS A 29 -25.38 -39.98 9.45
N GLY A 30 -25.44 -39.21 10.53
CA GLY A 30 -24.97 -39.70 11.82
C GLY A 30 -25.05 -38.68 12.94
N ARG A 31 -26.08 -38.84 13.77
CA ARG A 31 -26.13 -38.48 15.19
C ARG A 31 -26.68 -37.08 15.55
N ALA A 32 -27.98 -37.08 15.82
CA ALA A 32 -28.67 -36.09 16.64
C ALA A 32 -28.14 -36.12 18.08
N SER A 33 -27.75 -34.97 18.63
CA SER A 33 -27.98 -34.56 20.03
C SER A 33 -27.53 -33.10 20.25
N GLY A 34 -28.46 -32.22 20.66
CA GLY A 34 -28.18 -31.00 21.43
C GLY A 34 -27.76 -29.75 20.65
N THR A 35 -28.70 -28.83 20.43
CA THR A 35 -28.43 -27.39 20.26
C THR A 35 -27.99 -26.79 21.60
N PRO A 36 -27.03 -25.85 21.59
CA PRO A 36 -27.44 -24.45 21.42
C PRO A 36 -26.90 -23.85 20.12
N SER A 37 -27.78 -23.07 19.50
CA SER A 37 -27.46 -22.17 18.41
C SER A 37 -26.73 -20.95 18.97
N GLU A 38 -25.40 -21.01 19.02
CA GLU A 38 -24.55 -19.82 19.09
C GLU A 38 -24.06 -19.56 17.65
N GLY A 39 -24.53 -18.47 17.05
CA GLY A 39 -24.27 -18.13 15.65
C GLY A 39 -22.77 -18.08 15.33
N SER A 40 -22.43 -18.54 14.12
CA SER A 40 -21.14 -18.44 13.44
C SER A 40 -20.10 -17.61 14.21
N GLN A 41 -19.34 -18.27 15.07
CA GLN A 41 -18.13 -17.67 15.63
C GLN A 41 -17.14 -17.56 14.46
N GLY A 42 -17.16 -16.39 13.82
CA GLY A 42 -16.36 -16.11 12.64
C GLY A 42 -14.88 -16.25 12.93
N ASP A 43 -14.12 -16.56 11.89
CA ASP A 43 -12.67 -16.66 11.95
C ASP A 43 -12.10 -15.33 12.47
N THR A 44 -11.35 -15.36 13.56
CA THR A 44 -10.79 -14.15 14.18
C THR A 44 -9.38 -13.91 13.66
N VAL A 45 -9.18 -12.80 12.96
CA VAL A 45 -7.86 -12.40 12.44
C VAL A 45 -7.19 -11.45 13.43
N SER A 46 -6.01 -11.82 13.92
CA SER A 46 -5.17 -10.96 14.78
C SER A 46 -4.03 -10.35 13.95
N VAL A 47 -3.97 -9.02 13.89
CA VAL A 47 -2.92 -8.28 13.19
C VAL A 47 -1.91 -7.76 14.21
N SER A 48 -0.61 -7.96 13.94
CA SER A 48 0.46 -7.45 14.80
C SER A 48 0.51 -5.91 14.79
N GLN A 49 0.98 -5.29 15.87
CA GLN A 49 1.14 -3.83 15.95
C GLN A 49 2.07 -3.28 14.86
N GLU A 50 3.12 -4.03 14.50
CA GLU A 50 4.06 -3.64 13.44
C GLU A 50 3.37 -3.60 12.06
N ALA A 51 2.52 -4.58 11.76
CA ALA A 51 1.77 -4.61 10.49
C ALA A 51 0.76 -3.45 10.39
N GLN A 52 0.16 -3.04 11.51
CA GLN A 52 -0.71 -1.86 11.56
C GLN A 52 0.10 -0.60 11.26
N LEU A 53 1.24 -0.41 11.94
CA LEU A 53 2.11 0.76 11.73
C LEU A 53 2.61 0.85 10.28
N LEU A 54 3.03 -0.27 9.69
CA LEU A 54 3.49 -0.32 8.30
C LEU A 54 2.35 0.02 7.31
N THR A 55 1.13 -0.46 7.59
CA THR A 55 -0.05 -0.15 6.77
C THR A 55 -0.40 1.33 6.84
N GLU A 56 -0.34 1.93 8.03
CA GLU A 56 -0.57 3.37 8.23
C GLU A 56 0.51 4.23 7.56
N ALA A 57 1.78 3.86 7.69
CA ALA A 57 2.88 4.54 7.01
C ALA A 57 2.73 4.49 5.49
N ARG A 58 2.37 3.31 4.94
CA ARG A 58 2.09 3.15 3.51
C ARG A 58 0.89 3.96 3.06
N ARG A 59 -0.20 3.96 3.84
CA ARG A 59 -1.40 4.75 3.55
C ARG A 59 -1.10 6.25 3.56
N THR A 60 -0.29 6.70 4.51
CA THR A 60 0.14 8.10 4.61
C THR A 60 1.03 8.49 3.43
N ALA A 61 1.97 7.63 3.04
CA ALA A 61 2.79 7.84 1.85
C ALA A 61 1.96 7.92 0.56
N GLN A 62 0.92 7.08 0.43
CA GLN A 62 0.01 7.07 -0.72
C GLN A 62 -0.95 8.26 -0.75
N ASN A 63 -1.38 8.76 0.41
CA ASN A 63 -2.29 9.90 0.52
C ASN A 63 -1.56 11.25 0.55
N THR A 64 -0.24 11.25 0.66
CA THR A 64 0.54 12.48 0.56
C THR A 64 0.50 12.94 -0.89
N PRO A 65 0.06 14.17 -1.18
CA PRO A 65 0.05 14.68 -2.54
C PRO A 65 1.45 14.62 -3.15
N ASP A 66 1.58 14.03 -4.34
CA ASP A 66 2.85 13.96 -5.08
C ASP A 66 3.47 15.37 -5.27
N VAL A 67 2.60 16.38 -5.38
CA VAL A 67 2.99 17.78 -5.50
C VAL A 67 2.51 18.57 -4.29
N ARG A 68 3.46 19.15 -3.56
CA ARG A 68 3.18 20.14 -2.50
C ARG A 68 2.86 21.50 -3.12
N ALA A 69 1.62 21.67 -3.55
CA ALA A 69 1.15 22.86 -4.28
C ALA A 69 1.54 24.19 -3.61
N GLU A 70 1.29 24.31 -2.30
CA GLU A 70 1.66 25.50 -1.50
C GLU A 70 3.15 25.86 -1.62
N LYS A 71 4.04 24.85 -1.49
CA LYS A 71 5.48 25.06 -1.61
C LYS A 71 5.87 25.50 -3.02
N VAL A 72 5.20 24.95 -4.04
CA VAL A 72 5.44 25.32 -5.44
C VAL A 72 5.02 26.77 -5.69
N GLU A 73 3.85 27.19 -5.21
CA GLU A 73 3.36 28.57 -5.36
C GLU A 73 4.25 29.59 -4.64
N ALA A 74 4.69 29.28 -3.42
CA ALA A 74 5.62 30.13 -2.68
C ALA A 74 6.94 30.33 -3.44
N LEU A 75 7.50 29.26 -4.00
CA LEU A 75 8.72 29.33 -4.81
C LEU A 75 8.49 30.08 -6.14
N ARG A 76 7.37 29.83 -6.83
CA ARG A 76 6.99 30.56 -8.06
C ARG A 76 6.93 32.06 -7.81
N THR A 77 6.36 32.47 -6.69
CA THR A 77 6.28 33.88 -6.29
C THR A 77 7.67 34.48 -6.06
N GLN A 78 8.56 33.78 -5.36
CA GLN A 78 9.93 34.23 -5.14
C GLN A 78 10.73 34.35 -6.45
N VAL A 79 10.52 33.42 -7.39
CA VAL A 79 11.13 33.46 -8.72
C VAL A 79 10.60 34.65 -9.52
N SER A 80 9.28 34.85 -9.55
CA SER A 80 8.65 35.99 -10.25
C SER A 80 9.11 37.34 -9.70
N ASN A 81 9.31 37.44 -8.39
CA ASN A 81 9.77 38.66 -7.72
C ASN A 81 11.29 38.85 -7.80
N GLY A 82 12.03 37.91 -8.40
CA GLY A 82 13.49 37.94 -8.49
C GLY A 82 14.21 37.77 -7.15
N THR A 83 13.50 37.40 -6.08
CA THR A 83 14.07 37.21 -4.73
C THR A 83 14.55 35.79 -4.48
N TYR A 84 14.24 34.85 -5.37
CA TYR A 84 14.77 33.50 -5.32
C TYR A 84 16.28 33.51 -5.62
N LYS A 85 17.08 33.10 -4.63
CA LYS A 85 18.53 32.93 -4.76
C LYS A 85 18.88 31.45 -4.73
N PRO A 86 19.20 30.83 -5.89
CA PRO A 86 19.65 29.45 -5.94
C PRO A 86 21.00 29.32 -5.22
N ASP A 87 21.13 28.30 -4.36
CA ASP A 87 22.40 27.97 -3.72
C ASP A 87 23.18 26.97 -4.58
N SER A 88 24.27 27.46 -5.18
CA SER A 88 25.14 26.67 -6.06
C SER A 88 25.71 25.42 -5.38
N LYS A 89 25.98 25.47 -4.06
CA LYS A 89 26.51 24.32 -3.31
C LYS A 89 25.45 23.24 -3.16
N LEU A 90 24.21 23.63 -2.87
CA LEU A 90 23.09 22.69 -2.80
C LEU A 90 22.76 22.09 -4.18
N ILE A 91 22.86 22.88 -5.25
CA ILE A 91 22.67 22.38 -6.62
C ILE A 91 23.71 21.30 -6.94
N ALA A 92 25.00 21.60 -6.72
CA ALA A 92 26.07 20.64 -6.98
C ALA A 92 25.94 19.37 -6.13
N ALA A 93 25.62 19.51 -4.84
CA ALA A 93 25.44 18.38 -3.94
C ALA A 93 24.28 17.46 -4.39
N ASN A 94 23.15 18.05 -4.80
CA ASN A 94 22.02 17.27 -5.32
C ASN A 94 22.37 16.64 -6.67
N LEU A 95 23.07 17.34 -7.57
CA LEU A 95 23.48 16.77 -8.85
C LEU A 95 24.37 15.53 -8.68
N VAL A 96 25.37 15.59 -7.80
CA VAL A 96 26.25 14.44 -7.49
C VAL A 96 25.45 13.29 -6.85
N ARG A 97 24.46 13.61 -6.02
CA ARG A 97 23.63 12.59 -5.34
C ARG A 97 22.74 11.84 -6.33
N GLU A 98 22.07 12.55 -7.22
CA GLU A 98 21.13 11.94 -8.18
C GLU A 98 21.86 11.27 -9.35
N GLU A 99 23.03 11.80 -9.75
CA GLU A 99 23.78 11.34 -10.92
C GLU A 99 25.21 10.85 -10.55
N PRO A 100 25.34 9.74 -9.80
CA PRO A 100 26.64 9.22 -9.37
C PRO A 100 27.51 8.71 -10.53
N GLY A 101 26.94 8.57 -11.74
CA GLY A 101 27.62 8.14 -12.96
C GLY A 101 28.29 9.26 -13.76
N LEU A 102 27.95 10.54 -13.53
CA LEU A 102 28.50 11.67 -14.29
C LEU A 102 29.98 11.97 -14.01
N PHE A 103 30.52 11.44 -12.90
CA PHE A 103 31.85 11.78 -12.41
C PHE A 103 32.76 10.57 -12.24
N ARG A 104 32.48 9.47 -12.97
CA ARG A 104 33.36 8.29 -13.03
C ARG A 104 34.25 8.30 -14.26
#